data_AF-A0A222ENC2-F1
#
_entry.id   AF-A0A222ENC2-F1
#
_cell.length_a   1.000
_cell.length_b   1.000
_cell.length_c   1.000
_cell.angle_alpha   90.00
_cell.angle_beta   90.00
_cell.angle_gamma   90.00
#
_symmetry.space_group_name_H-M   'P 1'
#
loop_
_entity.id
_entity.type
_entity.pdbx_description
1 polymer ?
#
loop_
_entity_poly.entity_id
_entity_poly.type
_entity_poly.pdbx_seq_one_letter_code
_entity_poly.pdbx_strand_id
1 'polypeptide(L)'
;MSKNDKNAINFEELARQRLEEVKSSNKLMGVEEGIKNNYYIPKRKNEHSLDETKDLKTSKKGLIKPRKKKEIPISIEQKKELENTITLIKQEFKEKQKKEEKFEKHLLKERHKIEKMISKTSKRLNSLVKNEEIIDADEVEKTLELHDNFIKKIGKIDEDLNTLVLSNPGLTLNDRRKFIYKRAYKAETERARRLLEMKNKNKMNWSDQNYVEDKKGPTRGPEGWKERLGIEEDD
;
A
#
# COMPACT_ATOMS: atom_id res chain seq x y z
N MET A 1 3.77 51.41 -8.27
CA MET A 1 2.58 50.59 -8.64
C MET A 1 3.10 49.21 -9.06
N SER A 2 3.17 48.22 -8.17
CA SER A 2 2.15 47.21 -7.85
C SER A 2 1.68 46.36 -9.03
N LYS A 3 1.99 45.05 -8.95
CA LYS A 3 1.08 43.88 -9.09
C LYS A 3 1.92 42.61 -8.75
N ASN A 4 2.01 42.23 -7.47
CA ASN A 4 1.17 41.22 -6.78
C ASN A 4 1.48 39.75 -7.14
N ASP A 5 2.60 39.23 -6.61
CA ASP A 5 2.81 37.78 -6.39
C ASP A 5 1.99 37.31 -5.18
N LYS A 6 0.67 37.16 -5.35
CA LYS A 6 -0.25 36.78 -4.27
C LYS A 6 -0.55 35.28 -4.15
N ASN A 7 0.15 34.41 -4.89
CA ASN A 7 -0.16 32.97 -4.94
C ASN A 7 1.05 32.06 -4.65
N ALA A 8 2.02 32.50 -3.83
CA ALA A 8 2.99 31.57 -3.26
C ALA A 8 2.28 30.81 -2.12
N ILE A 9 2.06 29.50 -2.30
CA ILE A 9 1.43 28.65 -1.27
C ILE A 9 2.37 28.61 -0.07
N ASN A 10 1.99 29.31 1.00
CA ASN A 10 2.73 29.32 2.24
C ASN A 10 2.52 27.97 2.96
N PHE A 11 3.46 27.05 2.79
CA PHE A 11 3.38 25.69 3.32
C PHE A 11 3.24 25.65 4.84
N GLU A 12 3.75 26.67 5.54
CA GLU A 12 3.64 26.75 7.00
C GLU A 12 2.23 27.13 7.44
N GLU A 13 1.58 28.01 6.68
CA GLU A 13 0.19 28.42 6.93
C GLU A 13 -0.80 27.28 6.63
N LEU A 14 -0.54 26.53 5.55
CA LEU A 14 -1.29 25.32 5.19
C LEU A 14 -1.14 24.22 6.25
N ALA A 15 0.06 24.07 6.83
CA ALA A 15 0.30 23.11 7.90
C ALA A 15 -0.43 23.51 9.21
N ARG A 16 -0.49 24.81 9.52
CA ARG A 16 -1.26 25.32 10.67
C ARG A 16 -2.76 25.13 10.49
N GLN A 17 -3.30 25.43 9.31
CA GLN A 17 -4.72 25.20 9.00
C GLN A 17 -5.10 23.72 9.14
N ARG A 18 -4.29 22.81 8.59
CA ARG A 18 -4.52 21.36 8.73
C ARG A 18 -4.44 20.88 10.18
N LEU A 19 -3.55 21.47 10.99
CA LEU A 19 -3.45 21.13 12.41
C LEU A 19 -4.69 21.62 13.18
N GLU A 20 -5.23 22.79 12.85
CA GLU A 20 -6.47 23.30 13.42
C GLU A 20 -7.69 22.47 13.02
N GLU A 21 -7.77 22.05 11.75
CA GLU A 21 -8.79 21.12 11.27
C GLU A 21 -8.75 19.80 12.06
N VAL A 22 -7.56 19.21 12.25
CA VAL A 22 -7.39 17.98 13.03
C VAL A 22 -7.80 18.19 14.50
N LYS A 23 -7.47 19.33 15.11
CA LYS A 23 -7.91 19.68 16.46
C LYS A 23 -9.44 19.85 16.55
N SER A 24 -10.06 20.36 15.50
CA SER A 24 -11.52 20.53 15.40
C SER A 24 -12.28 19.25 14.99
N SER A 25 -11.57 18.18 14.63
CA SER A 25 -12.19 16.91 14.17
C SER A 25 -13.11 16.27 15.23
N ASN A 26 -12.79 16.44 16.52
CA ASN A 26 -13.65 16.01 17.62
C ASN A 26 -15.01 16.72 17.64
N LYS A 27 -15.07 17.96 17.15
CA LYS A 27 -16.30 18.77 17.02
C LYS A 27 -17.18 18.25 15.88
N LEU A 28 -16.57 17.87 14.76
CA LEU A 28 -17.26 17.30 13.59
C LEU A 28 -17.79 15.87 13.83
N MET A 29 -17.08 15.10 14.65
CA MET A 29 -17.47 13.73 15.05
C MET A 29 -18.61 13.70 16.08
N GLY A 30 -19.20 14.85 16.43
CA GLY A 30 -20.29 14.94 17.40
C GLY A 30 -19.87 14.59 18.83
N VAL A 31 -18.56 14.66 19.14
CA VAL A 31 -18.02 14.47 20.50
C VAL A 31 -18.07 15.79 21.28
N GLU A 32 -19.05 16.65 20.99
CA GLU A 32 -19.32 17.79 21.86
C GLU A 32 -20.02 17.29 23.13
N GLU A 33 -19.41 17.55 24.28
CA GLU A 33 -19.96 17.24 25.61
C GLU A 33 -21.35 17.86 25.85
N GLY A 34 -21.75 18.86 25.05
CA GLY A 34 -23.06 19.53 25.11
C GLY A 34 -24.24 18.77 24.50
N ILE A 35 -24.02 17.84 23.55
CA ILE A 35 -25.13 17.09 22.90
C ILE A 35 -25.63 15.94 23.80
N LYS A 36 -24.88 15.58 24.85
CA LYS A 36 -25.31 14.58 25.85
C LYS A 36 -26.56 14.98 26.64
N ASN A 37 -26.97 16.26 26.61
CA ASN A 37 -28.11 16.74 27.41
C ASN A 37 -29.47 16.63 26.70
N ASN A 38 -29.53 16.38 25.39
CA ASN A 38 -30.79 16.37 24.63
C ASN A 38 -31.30 14.98 24.24
N TYR A 39 -30.63 13.91 24.67
CA TYR A 39 -31.15 12.55 24.56
C TYR A 39 -31.32 11.99 25.97
N TYR A 40 -32.52 11.49 26.28
CA TYR A 40 -32.74 10.75 27.52
C TYR A 40 -31.97 9.42 27.45
N ILE A 41 -30.76 9.43 28.01
CA ILE A 41 -29.99 8.24 28.29
C ILE A 41 -30.44 7.76 29.66
N PRO A 42 -31.07 6.57 29.80
CA PRO A 42 -31.42 6.03 31.11
C PRO A 42 -30.15 5.93 31.96
N LYS A 43 -30.03 6.79 32.98
CA LYS A 43 -28.90 6.74 33.91
C LYS A 43 -28.97 5.40 34.64
N ARG A 44 -27.90 4.63 34.60
CA ARG A 44 -27.70 3.54 35.57
C ARG A 44 -27.75 4.18 36.96
N LYS A 45 -28.49 3.57 37.89
CA LYS A 45 -28.51 4.00 39.30
C LYS A 45 -27.07 4.23 39.75
N ASN A 46 -26.72 5.48 40.01
CA ASN A 46 -25.44 5.81 40.62
C ASN A 46 -25.50 5.34 42.08
N GLU A 47 -24.49 4.61 42.54
CA GLU A 47 -24.30 4.12 43.92
C GLU A 47 -24.13 5.23 44.99
N HIS A 48 -24.51 6.47 44.69
CA HIS A 48 -24.33 7.62 45.58
C HIS A 48 -25.63 8.34 45.95
N SER A 49 -26.79 7.68 45.85
CA SER A 49 -27.91 8.08 46.72
C SER A 49 -27.56 7.71 48.16
N LEU A 50 -27.30 8.73 48.97
CA LEU A 50 -26.69 8.66 50.30
C LEU A 50 -27.46 7.83 51.36
N ASP A 51 -28.59 7.21 51.04
CA ASP A 51 -29.36 6.38 51.98
C ASP A 51 -29.18 4.85 51.81
N GLU A 52 -28.54 4.36 50.75
CA GLU A 52 -28.37 2.89 50.55
C GLU A 52 -27.12 2.30 51.24
N THR A 53 -26.23 3.13 51.81
CA THR A 53 -24.97 2.66 52.41
C THR A 53 -25.11 1.98 53.78
N LYS A 54 -26.28 2.04 54.42
CA LYS A 54 -26.54 1.29 55.66
C LYS A 54 -26.90 -0.18 55.42
N ASP A 55 -27.42 -0.55 54.25
CA ASP A 55 -27.80 -1.93 53.91
C ASP A 55 -26.68 -2.73 53.21
N LEU A 56 -25.63 -2.06 52.73
CA LEU A 56 -24.51 -2.69 52.03
C LEU A 56 -23.53 -3.44 52.96
N LYS A 57 -23.51 -3.14 54.27
CA LYS A 57 -22.68 -3.92 55.23
C LYS A 57 -23.29 -5.27 55.60
N THR A 58 -24.59 -5.47 55.35
CA THR A 58 -25.33 -6.69 55.74
C THR A 58 -25.56 -7.66 54.58
N SER A 59 -25.30 -7.25 53.34
CA SER A 59 -25.55 -8.10 52.16
C SER A 59 -24.25 -8.55 51.47
N LYS A 60 -23.66 -9.64 51.97
CA LYS A 60 -22.84 -10.56 51.16
C LYS A 60 -23.65 -11.27 50.05
N LYS A 61 -24.71 -10.64 49.53
CA LYS A 61 -25.67 -11.15 48.54
C LYS A 61 -25.65 -10.32 47.25
N GLY A 62 -24.45 -10.01 46.75
CA GLY A 62 -24.30 -9.24 45.51
C GLY A 62 -23.00 -9.45 44.76
N LEU A 63 -22.11 -10.35 45.23
CA LEU A 63 -20.91 -10.67 44.47
C LEU A 63 -21.35 -11.41 43.21
N ILE A 64 -21.28 -10.73 42.05
CA ILE A 64 -21.55 -11.30 40.74
C ILE A 64 -20.59 -12.48 40.58
N LYS A 65 -21.08 -13.69 40.82
CA LYS A 65 -20.30 -14.91 40.60
C LYS A 65 -20.04 -15.00 39.09
N PRO A 66 -18.82 -15.32 38.65
CA PRO A 66 -18.57 -15.56 37.23
C PRO A 66 -19.57 -16.59 36.73
N ARG A 67 -20.18 -16.34 35.57
CA ARG A 67 -21.09 -17.30 34.93
C ARG A 67 -20.35 -18.64 34.87
N LYS A 68 -20.95 -19.71 35.41
CA LYS A 68 -20.37 -21.06 35.33
C LYS A 68 -20.03 -21.32 33.86
N LYS A 69 -18.78 -21.71 33.57
CA LYS A 69 -18.40 -22.15 32.22
C LYS A 69 -19.39 -23.24 31.83
N LYS A 70 -20.21 -23.00 30.80
CA LYS A 70 -21.02 -24.06 30.21
C LYS A 70 -20.03 -25.10 29.69
N GLU A 71 -19.98 -26.25 30.35
CA GLU A 71 -19.39 -27.43 29.75
C GLU A 71 -20.30 -27.78 28.58
N ILE A 72 -19.83 -27.47 27.38
CA ILE A 72 -20.49 -27.89 26.15
C ILE A 72 -20.47 -29.43 26.20
N PRO A 73 -21.62 -30.11 26.03
CA PRO A 73 -21.67 -31.57 26.11
C PRO A 73 -21.04 -32.17 24.85
N ILE A 74 -19.71 -32.12 24.79
CA ILE A 74 -18.91 -32.72 23.72
C ILE A 74 -18.48 -34.09 24.22
N SER A 75 -18.86 -35.14 23.49
CA SER A 75 -18.40 -36.51 23.75
C SER A 75 -16.87 -36.58 23.70
N ILE A 76 -16.27 -37.54 24.41
CA ILE A 76 -14.81 -37.79 24.37
C ILE A 76 -14.36 -38.07 22.93
N GLU A 77 -15.19 -38.75 22.14
CA GLU A 77 -14.94 -39.03 20.73
C GLU A 77 -14.92 -37.75 19.89
N GLN A 78 -15.92 -36.88 20.07
CA GLN A 78 -16.00 -35.58 19.40
C GLN A 78 -14.84 -34.65 19.78
N LYS A 79 -14.33 -34.72 21.02
CA LYS A 79 -13.12 -33.98 21.42
C LYS A 79 -11.89 -34.46 20.66
N LYS A 80 -11.71 -35.79 20.52
CA LYS A 80 -10.61 -36.36 19.74
C LYS A 80 -10.69 -35.99 18.26
N GLU A 81 -11.89 -36.01 17.68
CA GLU A 81 -12.10 -35.55 16.29
C GLU A 81 -11.77 -34.06 16.12
N LEU A 82 -12.20 -33.21 17.06
CA LEU A 82 -11.85 -31.80 17.05
C LEU A 82 -10.33 -31.57 17.20
N GLU A 83 -9.66 -32.32 18.05
CA GLU A 83 -8.20 -32.25 18.19
C GLU A 83 -7.48 -32.71 16.90
N ASN A 84 -7.97 -33.78 16.26
CA ASN A 84 -7.44 -34.26 14.98
C ASN A 84 -7.66 -33.24 13.85
N THR A 85 -8.84 -32.63 13.76
CA THR A 85 -9.12 -31.60 12.75
C THR A 85 -8.28 -30.33 12.99
N ILE A 86 -8.11 -29.90 14.25
CA ILE A 86 -7.23 -28.78 14.58
C ILE A 86 -5.78 -29.06 14.20
N THR A 87 -5.29 -30.28 14.44
CA THR A 87 -3.91 -30.65 14.07
C THR A 87 -3.73 -30.73 12.56
N LEU A 88 -4.70 -31.28 11.81
CA LEU A 88 -4.70 -31.28 10.34
C LEU A 88 -4.69 -29.84 9.79
N ILE A 89 -5.57 -28.97 10.26
CA ILE A 89 -5.63 -27.56 9.83
C ILE A 89 -4.30 -26.85 10.10
N LYS A 90 -3.69 -27.08 11.27
CA LYS A 90 -2.37 -26.50 11.60
C LYS A 90 -1.26 -27.02 10.68
N GLN A 91 -1.29 -28.30 10.31
CA GLN A 91 -0.34 -28.89 9.38
C GLN A 91 -0.50 -28.31 7.97
N GLU A 92 -1.73 -28.27 7.45
CA GLU A 92 -2.05 -27.68 6.15
C GLU A 92 -1.60 -26.21 6.07
N PHE A 93 -1.86 -25.43 7.12
CA PHE A 93 -1.43 -24.04 7.17
C PHE A 93 0.09 -23.90 7.15
N LYS A 94 0.81 -24.73 7.91
CA LYS A 94 2.28 -24.74 7.94
C LYS A 94 2.86 -25.15 6.58
N GLU A 95 2.25 -26.11 5.90
CA GLU A 95 2.67 -26.51 4.56
C GLU A 95 2.42 -25.40 3.53
N LYS A 96 1.25 -24.75 3.59
CA LYS A 96 0.92 -23.62 2.73
C LYS A 96 1.93 -22.49 2.91
N GLN A 97 2.24 -22.12 4.16
CA GLN A 97 3.24 -21.09 4.46
C GLN A 97 4.62 -21.45 3.89
N LYS A 98 5.07 -22.71 4.04
CA LYS A 98 6.33 -23.17 3.44
C LYS A 98 6.33 -23.09 1.91
N LYS A 99 5.20 -23.38 1.26
CA LYS A 99 5.07 -23.27 -0.21
C LYS A 99 5.12 -21.82 -0.65
N GLU A 100 4.43 -20.92 0.05
CA GLU A 100 4.46 -19.48 -0.20
C GLU A 100 5.87 -18.90 -0.03
N GLU A 101 6.58 -19.23 1.05
CA GLU A 101 7.98 -18.78 1.26
C GLU A 101 8.94 -19.30 0.16
N LYS A 102 8.76 -20.53 -0.30
CA LYS A 102 9.55 -21.09 -1.41
C LYS A 102 9.26 -20.35 -2.71
N PHE A 103 8.00 -20.04 -2.96
CA PHE A 103 7.56 -19.32 -4.15
C PHE A 103 8.06 -17.86 -4.13
N GLU A 104 7.97 -17.17 -2.99
CA GLU A 104 8.54 -15.83 -2.80
C GLU A 104 10.05 -15.80 -3.09
N LYS A 105 10.81 -16.76 -2.52
CA LYS A 105 12.25 -16.89 -2.80
C LYS A 105 12.53 -17.16 -4.27
N HIS A 106 11.68 -17.93 -4.94
CA HIS A 106 11.81 -18.20 -6.37
C HIS A 106 11.60 -16.91 -7.18
N LEU A 107 10.52 -16.17 -6.92
CA LEU A 107 10.24 -14.87 -7.55
C LEU A 107 11.38 -13.87 -7.35
N LEU A 108 11.95 -13.77 -6.14
CA LEU A 108 13.10 -12.89 -5.88
C LEU A 108 14.35 -13.27 -6.70
N LYS A 109 14.60 -14.57 -6.88
CA LYS A 109 15.72 -15.06 -7.71
C LYS A 109 15.47 -14.76 -9.20
N GLU A 110 14.23 -14.97 -9.66
CA GLU A 110 13.86 -14.65 -11.04
C GLU A 110 13.95 -13.15 -11.31
N ARG A 111 13.48 -12.32 -10.38
CA ARG A 111 13.62 -10.86 -10.42
C ARG A 111 15.08 -10.47 -10.62
N HIS A 112 15.99 -10.99 -9.78
CA HIS A 112 17.42 -10.71 -9.87
C HIS A 112 18.04 -11.18 -11.19
N LYS A 113 17.60 -12.33 -11.72
CA LYS A 113 18.04 -12.84 -13.02
C LYS A 113 17.64 -11.88 -14.14
N ILE A 114 16.42 -11.37 -14.11
CA ILE A 114 15.91 -10.46 -15.13
C ILE A 114 16.55 -9.07 -15.01
N GLU A 115 16.80 -8.57 -13.80
CA GLU A 115 17.57 -7.33 -13.59
C GLU A 115 18.97 -7.41 -14.22
N LYS A 116 19.65 -8.56 -14.08
CA LYS A 116 20.94 -8.80 -14.75
C LYS A 116 20.80 -8.78 -16.27
N MET A 117 19.73 -9.36 -16.82
CA MET A 117 19.49 -9.35 -18.26
C MET A 117 19.22 -7.94 -18.76
N ILE A 118 18.44 -7.15 -18.02
CA ILE A 118 18.19 -5.74 -18.33
C ILE A 118 19.51 -4.98 -18.38
N SER A 119 20.34 -5.07 -17.33
CA SER A 119 21.65 -4.41 -17.30
C SER A 119 22.53 -4.80 -18.50
N LYS A 120 22.53 -6.07 -18.90
CA LYS A 120 23.25 -6.55 -20.10
C LYS A 120 22.68 -5.94 -21.38
N THR A 121 21.36 -5.94 -21.55
CA THR A 121 20.71 -5.34 -22.73
C THR A 121 20.91 -3.84 -22.79
N SER A 122 20.84 -3.10 -21.67
CA SER A 122 21.12 -1.67 -21.64
C SER A 122 22.58 -1.37 -22.00
N LYS A 123 23.54 -2.19 -21.54
CA LYS A 123 24.94 -2.06 -21.96
C LYS A 123 25.13 -2.32 -23.45
N ARG A 124 24.45 -3.33 -24.01
CA ARG A 124 24.48 -3.64 -25.44
C ARG A 124 23.85 -2.51 -26.29
N LEU A 125 22.72 -1.98 -25.86
CA LEU A 125 22.10 -0.80 -26.49
C LEU A 125 23.09 0.38 -26.48
N ASN A 126 23.74 0.63 -25.34
CA ASN A 126 24.75 1.69 -25.26
C ASN A 126 25.95 1.48 -26.19
N SER A 127 26.40 0.24 -26.40
CA SER A 127 27.49 -0.04 -27.35
C SER A 127 27.05 0.09 -28.80
N LEU A 128 25.85 -0.39 -29.14
CA LEU A 128 25.30 -0.30 -30.49
C LEU A 128 25.09 1.16 -30.91
N VAL A 129 24.64 2.02 -29.97
CA VAL A 129 24.42 3.45 -30.25
C VAL A 129 25.72 4.27 -30.27
N LYS A 130 26.80 3.80 -29.62
CA LYS A 130 28.10 4.51 -29.58
C LYS A 130 29.01 4.23 -30.76
N ASN A 131 28.80 3.14 -31.49
CA ASN A 131 29.58 2.82 -32.67
C ASN A 131 29.01 3.59 -33.86
N GLU A 132 29.44 4.84 -34.03
CA GLU A 132 28.88 5.83 -34.96
C GLU A 132 29.05 5.50 -36.45
N GLU A 133 29.86 4.51 -36.82
CA GLU A 133 30.22 4.26 -38.24
C GLU A 133 29.15 3.48 -39.03
N ILE A 134 28.35 2.61 -38.39
CA ILE A 134 27.21 1.90 -39.02
C ILE A 134 26.19 1.58 -37.93
N ILE A 135 25.11 2.34 -37.85
CA ILE A 135 24.01 2.03 -36.95
C ILE A 135 23.11 0.99 -37.65
N ASP A 136 23.22 -0.28 -37.25
CA ASP A 136 22.26 -1.31 -37.65
C ASP A 136 20.94 -1.09 -36.88
N ALA A 137 20.03 -0.34 -37.49
CA ALA A 137 18.75 0.05 -36.91
C ALA A 137 17.92 -1.17 -36.47
N ASP A 138 17.95 -2.26 -37.24
CA ASP A 138 17.23 -3.50 -36.94
C ASP A 138 17.75 -4.17 -35.66
N GLU A 139 19.07 -4.14 -35.45
CA GLU A 139 19.68 -4.71 -34.26
C GLU A 139 19.38 -3.86 -33.02
N VAL A 140 19.37 -2.54 -33.17
CA VAL A 140 18.98 -1.61 -32.09
C VAL A 140 17.52 -1.81 -31.72
N GLU A 141 16.61 -1.90 -32.67
CA GLU A 141 15.19 -2.11 -32.43
C GLU A 141 14.93 -3.45 -31.72
N LYS A 142 15.50 -4.55 -32.23
CA LYS A 142 15.38 -5.88 -31.59
C LYS A 142 15.92 -5.91 -30.17
N THR A 143 17.05 -5.25 -29.92
CA THR A 143 17.62 -5.18 -28.57
C THR A 143 16.80 -4.31 -27.62
N LEU A 144 16.10 -3.30 -28.16
CA LEU A 144 15.17 -2.46 -27.42
C LEU A 144 13.87 -3.19 -27.07
N GLU A 145 13.30 -3.94 -28.01
CA GLU A 145 12.15 -4.81 -27.75
C GLU A 145 12.45 -5.85 -26.67
N LEU A 146 13.64 -6.47 -26.72
CA LEU A 146 14.08 -7.41 -25.69
C LEU A 146 14.18 -6.75 -24.32
N HIS A 147 14.74 -5.54 -24.26
CA HIS A 147 14.83 -4.76 -23.03
C HIS A 147 13.44 -4.46 -22.44
N ASP A 148 12.50 -4.00 -23.26
CA ASP A 148 11.13 -3.71 -22.85
C ASP A 148 10.39 -4.97 -22.38
N ASN A 149 10.60 -6.10 -23.05
CA ASN A 149 10.05 -7.39 -22.65
C ASN A 149 10.58 -7.82 -21.26
N PHE A 150 11.85 -7.56 -20.95
CA PHE A 150 12.38 -7.81 -19.62
C PHE A 150 11.78 -6.88 -18.56
N ILE A 151 11.57 -5.60 -18.87
CA ILE A 151 10.90 -4.66 -17.95
C ILE A 151 9.47 -5.12 -17.66
N LYS A 152 8.71 -5.52 -18.69
CA LYS A 152 7.36 -6.07 -18.52
C LYS A 152 7.36 -7.30 -17.61
N LYS A 153 8.35 -8.18 -17.74
CA LYS A 153 8.50 -9.36 -16.86
C LYS A 153 8.81 -8.98 -15.41
N ILE A 154 9.70 -8.02 -15.15
CA ILE A 154 9.90 -7.49 -13.78
C ILE A 154 8.59 -6.98 -13.21
N GLY A 155 7.84 -6.22 -14.01
CA GLY A 155 6.56 -5.69 -13.61
C GLY A 155 5.58 -6.77 -13.12
N LYS A 156 5.49 -7.90 -13.84
CA LYS A 156 4.66 -9.04 -13.43
C LYS A 156 5.16 -9.69 -12.13
N ILE A 157 6.47 -9.85 -11.97
CA ILE A 157 7.05 -10.41 -10.74
C ILE A 157 6.76 -9.52 -9.53
N ASP A 158 6.90 -8.20 -9.68
CA ASP A 158 6.60 -7.25 -8.61
C ASP A 158 5.10 -7.26 -8.26
N GLU A 159 4.20 -7.41 -9.25
CA GLU A 159 2.77 -7.63 -9.02
C GLU A 159 2.52 -8.92 -8.23
N ASP A 160 3.10 -10.04 -8.64
CA ASP A 160 2.96 -11.34 -7.97
C ASP A 160 3.47 -11.29 -6.53
N LEU A 161 4.63 -10.67 -6.28
CA LEU A 161 5.16 -10.45 -4.93
C LEU A 161 4.21 -9.61 -4.07
N ASN A 162 3.64 -8.54 -4.62
CA ASN A 162 2.70 -7.68 -3.91
C ASN A 162 1.40 -8.43 -3.55
N THR A 163 0.90 -9.30 -4.44
CA THR A 163 -0.27 -10.14 -4.13
C THR A 163 0.02 -11.12 -3.00
N LEU A 164 1.21 -11.71 -2.99
CA LEU A 164 1.65 -12.66 -1.96
C LEU A 164 1.78 -11.99 -0.58
N VAL A 165 2.28 -10.75 -0.56
CA VAL A 165 2.30 -9.93 0.67
C VAL A 165 0.88 -9.68 1.18
N LEU A 166 -0.06 -9.29 0.31
CA LEU A 166 -1.45 -9.02 0.72
C LEU A 166 -2.22 -10.28 1.13
N SER A 167 -1.89 -11.44 0.56
CA SER A 167 -2.51 -12.72 0.92
C SER A 167 -2.03 -13.28 2.25
N ASN A 168 -0.94 -12.74 2.83
CA ASN A 168 -0.38 -13.26 4.07
C ASN A 168 -1.39 -13.08 5.24
N PRO A 169 -1.88 -14.19 5.83
CA PRO A 169 -2.88 -14.17 6.91
C PRO A 169 -2.34 -13.59 8.24
N GLY A 170 -1.03 -13.53 8.42
CA GLY A 170 -0.39 -12.96 9.62
C GLY A 170 -0.31 -11.43 9.64
N LEU A 171 -0.61 -10.75 8.52
CA LEU A 171 -0.65 -9.29 8.48
C LEU A 171 -1.93 -8.75 9.10
N THR A 172 -1.79 -7.77 9.99
CA THR A 172 -2.95 -7.06 10.54
C THR A 172 -3.65 -6.25 9.44
N LEU A 173 -4.94 -5.97 9.63
CA LEU A 173 -5.70 -5.12 8.70
C LEU A 173 -5.06 -3.73 8.56
N ASN A 174 -4.49 -3.19 9.65
CA ASN A 174 -3.82 -1.90 9.64
C ASN A 174 -2.57 -1.92 8.76
N ASP A 175 -1.76 -2.98 8.85
CA ASP A 175 -0.55 -3.13 8.04
C ASP A 175 -0.87 -3.30 6.55
N ARG A 176 -1.92 -4.07 6.23
CA ARG A 176 -2.43 -4.19 4.84
C ARG A 176 -2.88 -2.84 4.29
N ARG A 177 -3.65 -2.07 5.06
CA ARG A 177 -4.08 -0.72 4.68
C ARG A 177 -2.89 0.21 4.49
N LYS A 178 -1.92 0.19 5.39
CA LYS A 178 -0.69 0.97 5.29
C LYS A 178 0.10 0.63 4.03
N PHE A 179 0.20 -0.65 3.67
CA PHE A 179 0.84 -1.09 2.44
C PHE A 179 0.13 -0.55 1.18
N ILE A 180 -1.19 -0.71 1.12
CA ILE A 180 -2.03 -0.21 0.00
C ILE A 180 -1.90 1.31 -0.12
N TYR A 181 -2.05 2.06 0.97
CA TYR A 181 -1.97 3.51 0.95
C TYR A 181 -0.56 4.01 0.64
N LYS A 182 0.49 3.36 1.14
CA LYS A 182 1.87 3.71 0.77
C LYS A 182 2.11 3.51 -0.72
N ARG A 183 1.53 2.46 -1.32
CA ARG A 183 1.60 2.22 -2.77
C ARG A 183 0.83 3.28 -3.55
N ALA A 184 -0.42 3.56 -3.17
CA ALA A 184 -1.24 4.58 -3.81
C ALA A 184 -0.60 5.98 -3.71
N TYR A 185 -0.07 6.33 -2.54
CA TYR A 185 0.65 7.58 -2.33
C TYR A 185 1.89 7.67 -3.22
N LYS A 186 2.70 6.61 -3.31
CA LYS A 186 3.86 6.59 -4.21
C LYS A 186 3.45 6.80 -5.66
N ALA A 187 2.42 6.10 -6.13
CA ALA A 187 1.87 6.25 -7.47
C ALA A 187 1.45 7.71 -7.73
N GLU A 188 0.72 8.32 -6.80
CA GLU A 188 0.28 9.72 -6.92
C GLU A 188 1.45 10.72 -6.88
N THR A 189 2.45 10.49 -6.03
CA THR A 189 3.66 11.34 -6.01
C THR A 189 4.47 11.23 -7.30
N GLU A 190 4.55 10.04 -7.91
CA GLU A 190 5.21 9.87 -9.21
C GLU A 190 4.43 10.53 -10.33
N ARG A 191 3.10 10.37 -10.34
CA ARG A 191 2.20 11.08 -11.25
C ARG A 191 2.40 12.59 -11.17
N ALA A 192 2.37 13.16 -9.97
CA ALA A 192 2.55 14.59 -9.76
C ALA A 192 3.93 15.07 -10.21
N ARG A 193 5.00 14.31 -9.90
CA ARG A 193 6.35 14.61 -10.38
C ARG A 193 6.42 14.61 -11.90
N ARG A 194 5.82 13.62 -12.56
CA ARG A 194 5.81 13.50 -14.03
C ARG A 194 5.08 14.66 -14.69
N LEU A 195 3.93 15.06 -14.15
CA LEU A 195 3.20 16.24 -14.62
C LEU A 195 4.04 17.51 -14.49
N LEU A 196 4.83 17.63 -13.42
CA LEU A 196 5.73 18.76 -13.22
C LEU A 196 6.91 18.74 -14.23
N GLU A 197 7.47 17.57 -14.53
CA GLU A 197 8.48 17.40 -15.59
C GLU A 197 7.92 17.74 -16.98
N MET A 198 6.69 17.31 -17.31
CA MET A 198 6.04 17.63 -18.58
C MET A 198 5.67 19.10 -18.71
N LYS A 199 5.17 19.72 -17.63
CA LYS A 199 4.90 21.15 -17.56
C LYS A 199 6.18 21.95 -17.84
N ASN A 200 7.31 21.57 -17.24
CA ASN A 200 8.59 22.24 -17.49
C ASN A 200 9.08 22.11 -18.94
N LYS A 201 8.64 21.08 -19.66
CA LYS A 201 8.96 20.85 -21.09
C LYS A 201 7.90 21.44 -22.05
N ASN A 202 6.86 22.12 -21.56
CA ASN A 202 5.72 22.61 -22.35
C ASN A 202 5.02 21.55 -23.22
N LYS A 203 5.11 20.26 -22.86
CA LYS A 203 4.50 19.14 -23.62
C LYS A 203 3.31 18.50 -22.87
N MET A 204 2.58 19.25 -22.05
CA MET A 204 1.53 18.69 -21.18
C MET A 204 0.15 18.71 -21.84
N ASN A 205 -0.47 17.53 -22.03
CA ASN A 205 -1.86 17.38 -22.45
C ASN A 205 -2.76 16.89 -21.29
N TRP A 206 -4.08 17.12 -21.41
CA TRP A 206 -5.05 16.73 -20.37
C TRP A 206 -5.11 15.21 -20.16
N SER A 207 -4.88 14.42 -21.21
CA SER A 207 -4.79 12.95 -21.17
C SER A 207 -3.66 12.42 -20.29
N ASP A 208 -2.60 13.21 -20.09
CA ASP A 208 -1.40 12.83 -19.34
C ASP A 208 -1.62 12.83 -17.82
N GLN A 209 -2.80 13.30 -17.39
CA GLN A 209 -3.22 13.24 -16.00
C GLN A 209 -3.60 11.84 -15.55
N ASN A 210 -3.86 10.88 -16.43
CA ASN A 210 -4.10 9.51 -15.98
C ASN A 210 -2.77 8.88 -15.57
N TYR A 211 -2.73 8.32 -14.36
CA TYR A 211 -1.59 7.50 -13.96
C TYR A 211 -1.62 6.20 -14.77
N VAL A 212 -0.92 6.21 -15.90
CA VAL A 212 -0.37 5.00 -16.48
C VAL A 212 0.87 4.70 -15.64
N GLU A 213 0.95 3.50 -15.04
CA GLU A 213 2.21 2.98 -14.49
C GLU A 213 3.23 2.90 -15.65
N ASP A 214 3.81 4.02 -16.07
CA ASP A 214 5.13 3.98 -16.68
C ASP A 214 6.06 3.69 -15.53
N LYS A 215 6.18 2.38 -15.29
CA LYS A 215 7.21 1.77 -14.48
C LYS A 215 8.48 2.54 -14.86
N LYS A 216 9.10 3.23 -13.89
CA LYS A 216 10.51 3.63 -13.98
C LYS A 216 11.34 2.35 -14.07
N GLY A 217 11.22 1.67 -15.21
CA GLY A 217 12.26 0.82 -15.72
C GLY A 217 13.47 1.70 -16.03
N PRO A 218 14.65 1.09 -16.13
CA PRO A 218 15.84 1.80 -16.55
C PRO A 218 15.55 2.57 -17.84
N THR A 219 16.09 3.78 -17.91
CA THR A 219 16.02 4.67 -19.08
C THR A 219 16.21 3.86 -20.36
N ARG A 220 15.27 4.00 -21.31
CA ARG A 220 15.36 3.37 -22.63
C ARG A 220 16.59 3.92 -23.35
N GLY A 221 17.62 3.09 -23.44
CA GLY A 221 18.86 3.41 -24.15
C GLY A 221 19.63 4.61 -23.59
N PRO A 222 20.76 4.95 -24.19
CA PRO A 222 21.49 6.18 -23.92
C PRO A 222 20.71 7.39 -24.46
N GLU A 223 20.88 8.55 -23.83
CA GLU A 223 20.20 9.80 -24.23
C GLU A 223 20.49 10.15 -25.71
N GLY A 224 19.46 10.51 -26.47
CA GLY A 224 19.57 10.87 -27.90
C GLY A 224 19.57 9.71 -28.91
N TRP A 225 19.34 8.45 -28.50
CA TRP A 225 19.36 7.30 -29.42
C TRP A 225 18.34 7.38 -30.57
N LYS A 226 17.15 7.96 -30.33
CA LYS A 226 16.12 8.15 -31.37
C LYS A 226 16.53 9.16 -32.44
N GLU A 227 17.08 10.28 -32.01
CA GLU A 227 17.56 11.37 -32.87
C GLU A 227 18.72 10.90 -33.75
N ARG A 228 19.59 10.04 -33.20
CA ARG A 228 20.70 9.38 -33.92
C ARG A 228 20.26 8.32 -34.92
N LEU A 229 19.06 7.75 -34.77
CA LEU A 229 18.45 6.81 -35.72
C LEU A 229 17.64 7.51 -36.82
N GLY A 230 17.53 8.84 -36.79
CA GLY A 230 16.71 9.59 -37.75
C GLY A 230 15.21 9.30 -37.61
N ILE A 231 14.77 8.78 -36.47
CA ILE A 231 13.35 8.58 -36.16
C ILE A 231 12.83 9.93 -35.65
N GLU A 232 12.18 10.70 -36.53
CA GLU A 232 11.47 11.92 -36.15
C GLU A 232 10.33 11.56 -35.18
N GLU A 233 10.19 12.31 -34.08
CA GLU A 233 8.98 12.22 -33.26
C GLU A 233 7.84 12.82 -34.08
N ASP A 234 6.94 12.00 -34.61
CA ASP A 234 5.64 12.48 -35.08
C ASP A 234 4.95 13.16 -33.88
N ASP A 235 4.75 14.48 -33.98
CA ASP A 235 4.11 15.35 -32.97
C ASP A 235 2.68 14.91 -32.61
#